data_AF-A0A2E5Y5T7-F1
#
_entry.id   AF-A0A2E5Y5T7-F1
#
_cell.length_a   1.000
_cell.length_b   1.000
_cell.length_c   1.000
_cell.angle_alpha   90.00
_cell.angle_beta   90.00
_cell.angle_gamma   90.00
#
_symmetry.space_group_name_H-M   'P 1'
#
loop_
_entity.id
_entity.type
_entity.pdbx_description
1 polymer ?
#
loop_
_entity_poly.entity_id
_entity_poly.type
_entity_poly.pdbx_seq_one_letter_code
_entity_poly.pdbx_strand_id
1 'polypeptide(L)' 'MAEDNSTDLTDFEAGLLDWLVENNFHVEPWSTQKAAKQFYVEEEAIYEAVAALTRKVPQRIQVFYKNGALHIAAD' A
#
# COMPACT_ATOMS: atom_id res chain seq x y z
N MET A 1 21.26 12.49 1.90
CA MET A 1 20.93 11.08 1.64
C MET A 1 19.57 10.86 2.25
N ALA A 2 18.56 10.45 1.48
CA ALA A 2 17.27 10.10 2.06
C ALA A 2 17.47 8.79 2.81
N GLU A 3 17.42 8.86 4.13
CA GLU A 3 17.47 7.69 5.00
C GLU A 3 16.19 6.90 4.74
N ASP A 4 16.33 5.65 4.32
CA ASP A 4 15.22 4.74 4.09
C ASP A 4 14.49 4.50 5.43
N ASN A 5 13.35 5.17 5.60
CA ASN A 5 12.55 5.21 6.83
C ASN A 5 11.80 3.89 7.09
N SER A 6 12.27 2.78 6.53
CA SER A 6 11.69 1.45 6.71
C SER A 6 11.63 1.00 8.17
N THR A 7 12.38 1.66 9.08
CA THR A 7 12.39 1.36 10.52
C THR A 7 11.16 1.86 11.28
N ASP A 8 10.30 2.70 10.68
CA ASP A 8 9.08 3.23 11.33
C ASP A 8 7.79 2.49 10.91
N LEU A 9 7.89 1.48 10.04
CA LEU A 9 6.73 0.70 9.63
C LEU A 9 6.30 -0.24 10.77
N THR A 10 5.01 -0.24 11.10
CA THR A 10 4.42 -1.28 11.94
C THR A 10 4.43 -2.62 11.20
N ASP A 11 4.32 -3.73 11.93
CA ASP A 11 4.25 -5.06 11.32
C ASP A 11 3.14 -5.17 10.26
N PHE A 12 2.03 -4.46 10.49
CA PHE A 12 0.92 -4.39 9.53
C PHE A 12 1.27 -3.58 8.28
N GLU A 13 1.89 -2.41 8.44
CA GLU A 13 2.29 -1.56 7.30
C GLU A 13 3.37 -2.26 6.46
N ALA A 14 4.34 -2.92 7.10
CA ALA A 14 5.35 -3.72 6.42
C ALA A 14 4.72 -4.88 5.65
N GLY A 15 3.83 -5.64 6.28
CA GLY A 15 3.11 -6.74 5.61
C GLY A 15 2.21 -6.26 4.46
N LEU A 16 1.58 -5.10 4.59
CA LEU A 16 0.82 -4.48 3.51
C LEU A 16 1.74 -4.07 2.35
N LEU A 17 2.89 -3.48 2.65
CA LEU A 17 3.87 -3.08 1.63
C LEU A 17 4.41 -4.31 0.88
N ASP A 18 4.83 -5.36 1.59
CA ASP A 18 5.30 -6.59 0.97
C ASP A 18 4.23 -7.21 0.08
N TRP A 19 2.98 -7.25 0.55
CA TRP A 19 1.87 -7.72 -0.26
C TRP A 19 1.62 -6.84 -1.49
N LEU A 20 1.75 -5.51 -1.39
CA LEU A 20 1.66 -4.61 -2.54
C LEU A 20 2.80 -4.81 -3.56
N VAL A 21 3.98 -5.25 -3.11
CA VAL A 21 5.12 -5.57 -3.99
C VAL A 21 4.91 -6.91 -4.69
N GLU A 22 4.41 -7.92 -3.97
CA GLU A 22 4.11 -9.23 -4.55
C GLU A 22 2.93 -9.18 -5.55
N ASN A 23 1.98 -8.27 -5.33
CA ASN A 23 0.78 -8.15 -6.14
C ASN A 23 0.90 -7.00 -7.15
N ASN A 24 0.66 -7.29 -8.43
CA ASN A 24 0.79 -6.30 -9.52
C ASN A 24 -0.40 -5.33 -9.61
N PHE A 25 -0.68 -4.55 -8.55
CA PHE A 25 -1.74 -3.53 -8.53
C PHE A 25 -1.46 -2.30 -9.39
N HIS A 26 -0.29 -2.23 -10.04
CA HIS A 26 -0.03 -1.27 -11.12
C HIS A 26 -0.72 -1.68 -12.45
N VAL A 27 -1.09 -2.96 -12.60
CA VAL A 27 -1.87 -3.51 -13.72
C VAL A 27 -3.32 -3.76 -13.31
N GLU A 28 -3.51 -4.40 -12.15
CA GLU A 28 -4.85 -4.71 -11.65
C GLU A 28 -5.43 -3.54 -10.84
N PRO A 29 -6.74 -3.27 -10.96
CA PRO A 29 -7.37 -2.19 -10.22
C PRO A 29 -7.36 -2.48 -8.71
N TRP A 30 -6.89 -1.50 -7.95
CA TRP A 30 -6.92 -1.52 -6.49
C TRP A 30 -8.35 -1.61 -5.96
N SER A 31 -8.54 -2.40 -4.91
CA SER A 31 -9.78 -2.47 -4.16
C SER A 31 -9.47 -2.60 -2.68
N THR A 32 -9.74 -1.54 -1.92
CA THR A 32 -9.56 -1.53 -0.46
C THR A 32 -10.37 -2.65 0.19
N GLN A 33 -11.59 -2.91 -0.27
CA GLN A 33 -12.41 -4.01 0.22
C GLN A 33 -11.76 -5.39 0.03
N LYS A 34 -11.05 -5.62 -1.08
CA LYS A 34 -10.32 -6.89 -1.30
C LYS A 34 -9.13 -7.00 -0.37
N ALA A 35 -8.36 -5.92 -0.20
CA ALA A 35 -7.25 -5.87 0.74
C ALA A 35 -7.73 -6.11 2.18
N ALA A 36 -8.80 -5.44 2.62
CA ALA A 36 -9.41 -5.61 3.93
C ALA A 36 -9.77 -7.08 4.21
N LYS A 37 -10.37 -7.77 3.22
CA LYS A 37 -10.67 -9.21 3.30
C LYS A 37 -9.42 -10.08 3.38
N GLN A 38 -8.38 -9.76 2.63
CA GLN A 38 -7.11 -10.51 2.64
C GLN A 38 -6.43 -10.44 4.01
N PHE A 39 -6.46 -9.27 4.64
CA PHE A 39 -5.81 -9.03 5.94
C PHE A 39 -6.74 -9.27 7.13
N TYR A 40 -8.02 -9.63 6.90
CA TYR A 40 -9.03 -9.81 7.95
C TYR A 40 -9.20 -8.59 8.85
N VAL A 41 -9.17 -7.39 8.25
CA VAL A 41 -9.33 -6.09 8.93
C VAL A 41 -10.45 -5.28 8.30
N GLU A 42 -10.84 -4.19 8.94
CA GLU A 42 -11.76 -3.20 8.38
C GLU A 42 -11.09 -2.38 7.26
N GLU A 43 -11.89 -1.86 6.32
CA GLU A 43 -11.37 -1.02 5.22
C GLU A 43 -10.65 0.23 5.74
N GLU A 44 -11.09 0.78 6.86
CA GLU A 44 -10.47 1.94 7.52
C GLU A 44 -8.99 1.70 7.83
N ALA A 45 -8.65 0.54 8.38
CA ALA A 45 -7.26 0.18 8.71
C ALA A 45 -6.38 0.12 7.45
N ILE A 46 -6.93 -0.34 6.32
CA ILE A 46 -6.20 -0.35 5.05
C ILE A 46 -5.98 1.07 4.54
N TYR A 47 -7.00 1.95 4.61
CA TYR A 47 -6.83 3.35 4.19
C TYR A 47 -5.77 4.06 5.02
N GLU A 48 -5.78 3.87 6.34
CA GLU A 48 -4.77 4.45 7.23
C GLU A 48 -3.37 3.93 6.93
N ALA A 49 -3.22 2.62 6.72
CA ALA A 49 -1.94 2.02 6.40
C ALA A 49 -1.40 2.47 5.04
N VAL A 50 -2.23 2.51 3.99
CA VAL A 50 -1.80 3.06 2.68
C VAL A 50 -1.38 4.53 2.81
N ALA A 51 -2.15 5.34 3.54
CA ALA A 51 -1.80 6.74 3.79
C ALA A 51 -0.47 6.86 4.56
N ALA A 52 -0.25 6.02 5.57
CA ALA A 52 0.99 5.99 6.33
C ALA A 52 2.18 5.58 5.45
N LEU A 53 2.02 4.55 4.62
CA LEU A 53 3.04 4.12 3.66
C LEU A 53 3.45 5.26 2.71
N THR A 54 2.48 6.00 2.16
CA THR A 54 2.78 7.15 1.28
C THR A 54 3.52 8.29 1.99
N ARG A 55 3.46 8.37 3.33
CA ARG A 55 4.18 9.38 4.12
C ARG A 55 5.54 8.90 4.59
N LYS A 56 5.62 7.65 5.06
CA LYS A 56 6.83 7.05 5.66
C LYS A 56 7.81 6.56 4.61
N VAL A 57 7.31 5.93 3.54
CA VAL A 57 8.10 5.34 2.46
C VAL A 57 7.64 5.85 1.07
N PRO A 58 7.59 7.17 0.84
CA PRO A 58 7.06 7.77 -0.40
C PRO A 58 7.80 7.35 -1.69
N GLN A 59 9.03 6.85 -1.56
CA GLN A 59 9.81 6.36 -2.71
C GLN A 59 9.47 4.91 -3.08
N ARG A 60 8.83 4.16 -2.18
CA ARG A 60 8.52 2.74 -2.30
C ARG A 60 7.06 2.46 -2.66
N ILE A 61 6.20 3.49 -2.63
CA ILE A 61 4.78 3.36 -2.96
C ILE A 61 4.31 4.55 -3.79
N GLN A 62 3.53 4.26 -4.83
CA GLN A 62 2.89 5.25 -5.67
C GLN A 62 1.43 4.90 -5.90
N VAL A 63 0.53 5.79 -5.47
CA VAL A 63 -0.91 5.67 -5.72
C VAL A 63 -1.28 6.56 -6.91
N PHE A 64 -1.97 5.99 -7.90
CA PHE A 64 -2.36 6.72 -9.11
C PHE A 64 -3.69 6.24 -9.67
N TYR A 65 -4.33 7.07 -10.49
CA TYR A 65 -5.58 6.72 -11.16
C TYR A 65 -5.33 6.44 -12.63
N LYS A 66 -5.80 5.29 -13.12
CA LYS A 66 -5.62 4.86 -14.52
C LYS A 66 -6.83 4.04 -14.95
N ASN A 67 -7.28 4.24 -16.19
CA ASN A 67 -8.37 3.47 -16.80
C ASN A 67 -9.68 3.40 -15.97
N GLY A 68 -10.01 4.46 -15.23
CA GLY A 68 -11.24 4.49 -14.44
C GLY A 68 -11.13 3.84 -13.06
N ALA A 69 -9.93 3.39 -12.65
CA ALA A 69 -9.70 2.74 -11.36
C ALA A 69 -8.47 3.31 -10.64
N LEU A 70 -8.44 3.14 -9.32
CA LEU A 70 -7.25 3.39 -8.51
C LEU A 70 -6.25 2.24 -8.73
N HIS A 71 -4.98 2.56 -8.73
CA HIS A 71 -3.88 1.61 -8.84
C HIS A 71 -2.80 1.99 -7.83
N ILE A 72 -2.10 0.98 -7.33
CA ILE A 72 -1.00 1.15 -6.39
C ILE A 72 0.21 0.40 -6.96
N ALA A 73 1.32 1.10 -7.16
CA ALA A 73 2.62 0.47 -7.42
C ALA A 73 3.44 0.51 -6.14
N ALA A 74 4.19 -0.56 -5.87
CA ALA A 74 5.14 -0.61 -4.77
C ALA A 74 6.44 -1.34 -5.18
N ASP A 75 7.55 -1.03 -4.50
CA ASP A 75 8.88 -1.65 -4.63
C ASP A 75 9.52 -1.88 -3.25
#